data_AF-A0A658NK56-F1
#
_entry.id   AF-A0A658NK56-F1
#
_cell.length_a   1.000
_cell.length_b   1.000
_cell.length_c   1.000
_cell.angle_alpha   90.00
_cell.angle_beta   90.00
_cell.angle_gamma   90.00
#
_symmetry.space_group_name_H-M   'P 1'
#
loop_
_entity.id
_entity.type
_entity.pdbx_description
1 polymer ?
#
loop_
_entity_poly.entity_id
_entity_poly.type
_entity_poly.pdbx_seq_one_letter_code
_entity_poly.pdbx_strand_id
1 'polypeptide(L)'
;WYATEYNLPYLSVRFGNVLGSRGSVLFAFRTQIERGGPITVTHPEVTRYFMTIPEACQLVLQASVLGRPGDVCVLDMGEPVKIVDVA
;
A
#
# COMPACT_ATOMS: atom_id res chain seq x y z
N TRP A 1 16.28 8.62 -16.91
CA TRP A 1 15.59 7.45 -16.31
C TRP A 1 16.40 6.20 -16.64
N TYR A 2 16.67 5.34 -15.66
CA TYR A 2 17.44 4.09 -15.85
C TYR A 2 16.91 3.24 -17.03
N ALA A 3 15.58 3.18 -17.18
CA ALA A 3 14.94 2.48 -18.29
C ALA A 3 15.40 3.00 -19.67
N THR A 4 15.53 4.33 -19.84
CA THR A 4 15.96 4.96 -21.09
C THR A 4 17.47 4.83 -21.31
N GLU A 5 18.26 4.99 -20.24
CA GLU A 5 19.73 4.96 -20.30
C GLU A 5 20.25 3.59 -20.72
N TYR A 6 19.63 2.51 -20.22
CA TYR A 6 20.05 1.14 -20.49
C TYR A 6 19.17 0.43 -21.54
N ASN A 7 18.15 1.11 -22.07
CA ASN A 7 17.16 0.54 -23.00
C ASN A 7 16.54 -0.78 -22.46
N LEU A 8 16.14 -0.76 -21.19
CA LEU A 8 15.57 -1.92 -20.50
C LEU A 8 14.11 -1.65 -20.10
N PRO A 9 13.24 -2.66 -20.09
CA PRO A 9 11.79 -2.51 -19.86
C PRO A 9 11.46 -2.36 -18.36
N TYR A 10 12.13 -1.45 -17.68
CA TYR A 10 11.88 -1.16 -16.28
C TYR A 10 10.77 -0.14 -16.14
N LEU A 11 9.85 -0.40 -15.22
CA LEU A 11 8.84 0.54 -14.75
C LEU A 11 8.70 0.40 -13.24
N SER A 12 7.99 1.33 -12.62
CA SER A 12 7.69 1.27 -11.20
C SER A 12 6.18 1.34 -10.96
N VAL A 13 5.74 0.63 -9.92
CA VAL A 13 4.37 0.66 -9.45
C VAL A 13 4.39 1.16 -8.02
N ARG A 14 3.57 2.17 -7.70
CA ARG A 14 3.48 2.76 -6.36
C ARG A 14 2.05 2.65 -5.86
N PHE A 15 1.90 2.20 -4.63
CA PHE A 15 0.62 2.12 -3.94
C PHE A 15 0.82 2.33 -2.43
N GLY A 16 -0.30 2.60 -1.76
CA GLY A 16 -0.37 2.85 -0.32
C GLY A 16 -0.32 1.58 0.51
N ASN A 17 -0.97 1.61 1.67
CA ASN A 17 -0.97 0.50 2.60
C ASN A 17 -1.82 -0.66 2.07
N VAL A 18 -1.24 -1.86 2.07
CA VAL A 18 -1.99 -3.07 1.73
C VAL A 18 -2.57 -3.69 3.00
N LEU A 19 -3.89 -3.82 3.05
CA LEU A 19 -4.63 -4.39 4.17
C LEU A 19 -4.17 -5.82 4.45
N GLY A 20 -3.89 -6.12 5.72
CA GLY A 20 -3.48 -7.46 6.15
C GLY A 20 -2.10 -7.90 5.67
N SER A 21 -1.29 -6.99 5.11
CA SER A 21 0.10 -7.30 4.78
C SER A 21 0.91 -7.63 6.06
N ARG A 22 1.91 -8.50 5.93
CA ARG A 22 2.74 -8.94 7.07
C ARG A 22 3.43 -7.74 7.72
N GLY A 23 3.33 -7.64 9.05
CA GLY A 23 3.91 -6.54 9.82
C GLY A 23 3.17 -5.20 9.68
N SER A 24 1.98 -5.18 9.07
CA SER A 24 1.16 -3.97 8.98
C SER A 24 0.54 -3.59 10.33
N VAL A 25 -0.03 -2.38 10.38
CA VAL A 25 -0.74 -1.88 11.56
C VAL A 25 -1.87 -2.81 12.02
N LEU A 26 -2.60 -3.44 11.09
CA LEU A 26 -3.64 -4.41 11.41
C LEU A 26 -3.11 -5.65 12.12
N PHE A 27 -1.89 -6.09 11.76
CA PHE A 27 -1.21 -7.17 12.47
C PHE A 27 -0.85 -6.73 13.89
N ALA A 28 -0.32 -5.52 14.05
CA ALA A 28 0.02 -4.97 15.37
C ALA A 28 -1.21 -4.81 16.28
N PHE A 29 -2.32 -4.29 15.75
CA PHE A 29 -3.59 -4.14 16.48
C PHE A 29 -4.12 -5.50 16.93
N ARG A 30 -4.13 -6.50 16.04
CA ARG A 30 -4.53 -7.86 16.40
C ARG A 30 -3.70 -8.41 17.56
N THR A 31 -2.38 -8.29 17.51
CA THR A 31 -1.50 -8.74 18.59
C THR A 31 -1.74 -7.99 19.91
N GLN A 32 -2.09 -6.71 19.86
CA GLN A 32 -2.42 -5.92 21.07
C GLN A 32 -3.75 -6.38 21.70
N ILE A 33 -4.77 -6.62 20.87
CA ILE A 33 -6.08 -7.14 21.27
C ILE A 33 -5.93 -8.54 21.90
N GLU A 34 -5.18 -9.44 21.26
CA GLU A 34 -4.90 -10.79 21.77
C GLU A 34 -4.21 -10.77 23.13
N ARG A 35 -3.41 -9.73 23.42
CA ARG A 35 -2.75 -9.52 24.72
C ARG A 35 -3.66 -8.87 25.76
N GLY A 36 -4.88 -8.46 25.40
CA GLY A 36 -5.82 -7.77 26.28
C GLY A 36 -5.39 -6.35 26.68
N GLY A 37 -4.44 -5.75 25.96
CA GLY A 37 -3.95 -4.40 26.22
C GLY A 37 -4.69 -3.34 25.40
N PRO A 38 -4.46 -2.05 25.69
CA PRO A 38 -4.99 -0.96 24.86
C PRO A 38 -4.38 -1.00 23.44
N ILE A 39 -5.15 -0.53 22.46
CA ILE A 39 -4.65 -0.35 21.09
C ILE A 39 -3.86 0.97 21.00
N THR A 40 -2.65 0.89 20.48
CA THR A 40 -1.77 2.06 20.32
C THR A 40 -1.97 2.72 18.96
N VAL A 41 -2.61 3.88 18.95
CA VAL A 41 -2.66 4.78 17.78
C VAL A 41 -1.56 5.83 17.92
N THR A 42 -0.71 5.98 16.89
CA THR A 42 0.46 6.87 16.96
C THR A 42 0.10 8.34 17.12
N HIS A 43 -0.92 8.79 16.38
CA HIS A 43 -1.44 10.16 16.47
C HIS A 43 -2.88 10.19 15.91
N PRO A 44 -3.81 10.93 16.54
CA PRO A 44 -5.25 10.88 16.22
C PRO A 44 -5.58 11.32 14.78
N GLU A 45 -4.82 12.26 14.22
CA GLU A 45 -5.05 12.78 12.86
C GLU A 45 -4.31 12.01 11.75
N VAL A 46 -3.66 10.89 12.04
CA VAL A 46 -2.92 10.13 11.02
C VAL A 46 -3.91 9.44 10.09
N THR A 47 -3.81 9.73 8.79
CA THR A 47 -4.55 9.05 7.72
C THR A 47 -3.63 8.22 6.82
N ARG A 48 -4.18 7.16 6.21
CA ARG A 48 -3.49 6.33 5.22
C ARG A 48 -4.44 5.91 4.11
N TYR A 49 -3.92 5.85 2.89
CA TYR A 49 -4.61 5.16 1.81
C TYR A 49 -4.46 3.66 1.99
N PHE A 50 -5.56 2.94 1.81
CA PHE A 50 -5.59 1.49 1.91
C PHE A 50 -6.07 0.88 0.61
N MET A 51 -5.57 -0.32 0.36
CA MET A 51 -6.07 -1.18 -0.69
C MET A 51 -5.99 -2.64 -0.26
N THR A 52 -6.73 -3.50 -0.94
CA THR A 52 -6.68 -4.94 -0.76
C THR A 52 -5.49 -5.56 -1.50
N ILE A 53 -5.09 -6.77 -1.09
CA ILE A 53 -4.03 -7.52 -1.78
C ILE A 53 -4.38 -7.77 -3.26
N PRO A 54 -5.61 -8.22 -3.63
CA PRO A 54 -5.96 -8.43 -5.03
C PRO A 54 -5.83 -7.17 -5.90
N GLU A 55 -6.23 -6.00 -5.40
CA GLU A 55 -6.09 -4.73 -6.12
C GLU A 55 -4.61 -4.39 -6.38
N ALA A 56 -3.73 -4.65 -5.40
CA ALA A 56 -2.30 -4.37 -5.54
C ALA A 56 -1.66 -5.30 -6.58
N CYS A 57 -2.01 -6.58 -6.53
CA CYS A 57 -1.58 -7.55 -7.53
C CYS A 57 -2.11 -7.20 -8.93
N GLN A 58 -3.36 -6.79 -9.04
CA GLN A 58 -3.97 -6.40 -10.32
C GLN A 58 -3.24 -5.21 -10.94
N LEU A 59 -2.92 -4.18 -10.15
CA LEU A 59 -2.16 -3.02 -10.64
C LEU A 59 -0.78 -3.43 -11.17
N VAL A 60 -0.07 -4.32 -10.45
CA VAL A 60 1.24 -4.81 -10.89
C VAL A 60 1.13 -5.57 -12.22
N LEU A 61 0.12 -6.42 -12.37
CA LEU A 61 -0.15 -7.18 -13.59
C LEU A 61 -0.58 -6.27 -14.76
N GLN A 62 -1.37 -5.24 -14.50
CA GLN A 62 -1.77 -4.27 -15.53
C GLN A 62 -0.58 -3.42 -15.97
N ALA A 63 0.26 -2.97 -15.04
CA ALA A 63 1.46 -2.19 -15.34
C ALA A 63 2.45 -2.98 -16.18
N SER A 64 2.62 -4.29 -15.95
CA SER A 64 3.54 -5.11 -16.73
C SER A 64 3.12 -5.31 -18.19
N VAL A 65 1.82 -5.17 -18.50
CA VAL A 65 1.28 -5.32 -19.86
C VAL A 65 1.14 -3.98 -20.56
N LEU A 66 0.71 -2.94 -19.85
CA LEU A 66 0.33 -1.64 -20.43
C LEU A 66 1.41 -0.56 -20.30
N GLY A 67 2.32 -0.72 -19.33
CA GLY A 67 3.32 0.30 -19.00
C GLY A 67 4.47 0.36 -19.98
N ARG A 68 5.07 1.55 -20.08
CA ARG A 68 6.25 1.82 -20.90
C ARG A 68 7.50 1.89 -20.04
N PRO A 69 8.69 1.66 -20.63
CA PRO A 69 9.95 1.83 -19.92
C PRO A 69 10.06 3.24 -19.32
N GLY A 70 10.23 3.31 -18.00
CA GLY A 70 10.34 4.55 -17.22
C GLY A 70 9.03 5.02 -16.57
N ASP A 71 7.91 4.34 -16.82
CA ASP A 71 6.63 4.73 -16.23
C ASP A 71 6.59 4.54 -14.71
N VAL A 72 5.78 5.39 -14.06
CA VAL A 72 5.40 5.27 -12.66
C VAL A 72 3.89 5.12 -12.59
N CYS A 73 3.42 3.89 -12.40
CA CYS A 73 1.99 3.60 -12.28
C CYS A 73 1.54 3.79 -10.83
N VAL A 74 0.47 4.54 -10.62
CA VAL A 74 -0.16 4.78 -9.31
C VAL A 74 -1.64 4.45 -9.43
N LEU A 75 -2.19 3.73 -8.45
CA LEU A 75 -3.63 3.46 -8.41
C LEU A 75 -4.36 4.57 -7.65
N ASP A 76 -5.56 4.89 -8.13
CA ASP A 76 -6.55 5.62 -7.34
C ASP A 76 -7.05 4.73 -6.21
N MET A 77 -6.71 5.10 -4.97
CA MET A 77 -7.08 4.37 -3.76
C MET A 77 -8.30 4.99 -3.05
N GLY A 78 -9.00 5.93 -3.70
CA GLY A 78 -10.10 6.67 -3.11
C GLY A 78 -9.61 7.62 -2.01
N GLU A 79 -10.38 7.73 -0.94
CA GLU A 79 -10.09 8.64 0.17
C GLU A 79 -9.20 7.98 1.25
N PRO A 80 -8.27 8.73 1.86
CA PRO A 80 -7.46 8.20 2.94
C PRO A 80 -8.29 8.06 4.22
N VAL A 81 -8.05 6.97 4.96
CA VAL A 81 -8.80 6.62 6.19
C VAL A 81 -7.99 7.00 7.42
N LYS A 82 -8.61 7.56 8.47
CA LYS A 82 -7.92 7.79 9.75
C LYS A 82 -7.60 6.47 10.44
N ILE A 83 -6.40 6.35 10.99
CA ILE A 83 -5.97 5.13 11.69
C ILE A 83 -6.78 4.89 12.96
N VAL A 84 -7.27 5.94 13.62
CA VAL A 84 -8.15 5.81 14.78
C VAL A 84 -9.49 5.15 14.44
N ASP A 85 -9.99 5.31 13.21
CA ASP A 85 -11.25 4.69 12.77
C ASP A 85 -11.06 3.20 12.39
N VAL A 86 -9.80 2.76 12.24
CA VAL A 86 -9.42 1.37 11.94
C VAL A 86 -9.08 0.58 13.21
N ALA A 87 -8.72 1.28 14.29
CA ALA A 87 -8.35 0.72 15.59
C ALA A 87 -9.57 0.19 16.34
#